data_AF-A0ABD3CE52-F1
#
_entry.id   AF-A0ABD3CE52-F1
#
_cell.length_a   1.000
_cell.length_b   1.000
_cell.length_c   1.000
_cell.angle_alpha   90.00
_cell.angle_beta   90.00
_cell.angle_gamma   90.00
#
_symmetry.space_group_name_H-M   'P 1'
#
loop_
_entity.id
_entity.type
_entity.pdbx_description
1 polymer ?
#
loop_
_entity_poly.entity_id
_entity_poly.type
_entity_poly.pdbx_seq_one_letter_code
_entity_poly.pdbx_strand_id
1 'polypeptide(L)'
;MSSIPHIVEDFLGILQLYSDGSVVRSDHSIRFPRKVHDDGSAVWKDCLFDENNNLQLRLYKPRSPPAAKLPVLYFLRGGGFCNGSRESPHQHSFCLRLASALQVLVVAPDYRLAPEHRLPSAMEDAMSSVKWLQEQAVLASCADEWLRGGSVDFRKVFIMGDSSGGNMAHHLAVELGRGSPGLKPVRVRGYVLVAPFFGGTERTKSEAEGPPERYLNIDILDR
;
A
#
# COMPACT_ATOMS: atom_id res chain seq x y z
N MET A 1 -9.37 -39.63 -12.53
CA MET A 1 -8.34 -39.18 -11.58
C MET A 1 -8.00 -37.75 -11.96
N SER A 2 -8.16 -36.78 -11.07
CA SER A 2 -7.65 -35.42 -11.33
C SER A 2 -6.13 -35.48 -11.43
N SER A 3 -5.55 -34.81 -12.42
CA SER A 3 -4.10 -34.68 -12.54
C SER A 3 -3.53 -33.95 -11.31
N ILE A 4 -2.33 -34.32 -10.88
CA ILE A 4 -1.60 -33.59 -9.83
C ILE A 4 -1.43 -32.13 -10.29
N PRO A 5 -1.73 -31.13 -9.43
CA PRO A 5 -1.53 -29.73 -9.78
C PRO A 5 -0.08 -29.45 -10.19
N HIS A 6 0.11 -28.74 -11.29
CA HIS A 6 1.42 -28.31 -11.79
C HIS A 6 1.43 -26.80 -12.01
N ILE A 7 2.62 -26.19 -11.99
CA ILE A 7 2.78 -24.74 -12.18
C ILE A 7 2.45 -24.39 -13.64
N VAL A 8 1.54 -23.44 -13.83
CA VAL A 8 1.17 -22.89 -15.15
C VAL A 8 1.78 -21.51 -15.39
N GLU A 9 1.96 -20.72 -14.33
CA GLU A 9 2.67 -19.44 -14.39
C GLU A 9 3.63 -19.33 -13.19
N ASP A 10 4.84 -18.84 -13.46
CA ASP A 10 5.87 -18.64 -12.44
C ASP A 10 6.50 -17.25 -12.60
N PHE A 11 6.19 -16.38 -11.64
CA PHE A 11 6.81 -15.07 -11.52
C PHE A 11 8.02 -15.17 -10.61
N LEU A 12 9.16 -15.61 -11.16
CA LEU A 12 10.45 -15.68 -10.46
C LEU A 12 10.40 -16.40 -9.11
N GLY A 13 9.54 -17.40 -8.97
CA GLY A 13 9.21 -18.14 -7.75
C GLY A 13 8.65 -17.29 -6.62
N ILE A 14 8.35 -16.01 -6.88
CA ILE A 14 7.68 -15.09 -5.94
C ILE A 14 6.20 -15.43 -5.84
N LEU A 15 5.59 -15.71 -6.99
CA LEU A 15 4.19 -16.04 -7.16
C LEU A 15 4.11 -17.17 -8.19
N GLN A 16 3.47 -18.27 -7.82
CA GLN A 16 3.26 -19.42 -8.69
C GLN A 16 1.76 -19.71 -8.75
N LEU A 17 1.21 -19.73 -9.97
CA LEU A 17 -0.15 -20.18 -10.25
C LEU A 17 -0.11 -21.65 -10.67
N TYR A 18 -0.95 -22.46 -10.07
CA TYR A 18 -1.08 -23.88 -10.39
C TYR A 18 -2.29 -24.14 -11.29
N SER A 19 -2.26 -25.28 -11.99
CA SER A 19 -3.29 -25.70 -12.93
C SER A 19 -4.69 -25.89 -12.33
N ASP A 20 -4.79 -26.00 -11.01
CA ASP A 20 -6.05 -26.07 -10.27
C ASP A 20 -6.55 -24.69 -9.78
N GLY A 21 -5.85 -23.62 -10.13
CA GLY A 21 -6.16 -22.25 -9.71
C GLY A 21 -5.56 -21.86 -8.37
N SER A 22 -4.87 -22.78 -7.66
CA SER A 22 -4.19 -22.43 -6.42
C SER A 22 -2.98 -21.53 -6.66
N VAL A 23 -2.71 -20.66 -5.70
CA VAL A 23 -1.65 -19.65 -5.78
C VAL A 23 -0.72 -19.85 -4.60
N VAL A 24 0.58 -19.96 -4.88
CA VAL A 24 1.63 -20.04 -3.87
C VAL A 24 2.49 -18.79 -3.96
N ARG A 25 2.62 -18.07 -2.84
CA ARG A 25 3.53 -16.93 -2.71
C ARG A 25 4.71 -17.32 -1.85
N SER A 26 5.93 -17.17 -2.37
CA SER A 26 7.13 -17.38 -1.56
C SER A 26 7.33 -16.24 -0.58
N ASP A 27 7.92 -16.54 0.57
CA ASP A 27 8.40 -15.49 1.45
C ASP A 27 9.51 -14.67 0.76
N HIS A 28 9.24 -13.38 0.56
CA HIS A 28 10.18 -12.40 -0.01
C HIS A 28 11.49 -12.33 0.74
N SER A 29 11.48 -12.66 2.04
CA SER A 29 12.69 -12.69 2.87
C SER A 29 13.72 -13.68 2.35
N ILE A 30 13.29 -14.74 1.66
CA ILE A 30 14.15 -15.82 1.17
C ILE A 30 14.91 -15.38 -0.09
N ARG A 31 14.25 -14.70 -1.03
CA ARG A 31 14.88 -14.25 -2.30
C ARG A 31 15.58 -12.89 -2.18
N PHE A 32 15.07 -12.01 -1.31
CA PHE A 32 15.63 -10.70 -1.04
C PHE A 32 15.66 -10.46 0.47
N PRO A 33 16.65 -11.02 1.19
CA PRO A 33 16.75 -10.85 2.63
C PRO A 33 16.96 -9.38 2.95
N ARG A 34 15.86 -8.71 3.33
CA ARG A 34 15.88 -7.32 3.78
C ARG A 34 15.65 -7.34 5.27
N LYS A 35 16.68 -6.93 6.01
CA LYS A 35 16.55 -6.72 7.45
C LYS A 35 15.61 -5.54 7.69
N VAL A 36 14.76 -5.66 8.71
CA VAL A 36 14.02 -4.52 9.22
C VAL A 36 15.03 -3.53 9.81
N HIS A 37 14.95 -2.28 9.37
CA HIS A 37 15.68 -1.17 9.95
C HIS A 37 14.76 -0.37 10.86
N ASP A 38 14.78 -0.70 12.14
CA ASP A 38 14.07 0.01 13.22
C ASP A 38 15.11 0.55 14.21
N ASP A 39 15.28 1.87 14.23
CA ASP A 39 16.16 2.58 15.16
C ASP A 39 15.42 3.03 16.44
N GLY A 40 14.16 2.62 16.60
CA GLY A 40 13.31 2.99 17.72
C GLY A 40 12.76 4.41 17.63
N SER A 41 13.02 5.18 16.57
CA SER A 41 12.56 6.57 16.44
C SER A 41 11.04 6.69 16.16
N ALA A 42 10.39 5.61 15.76
CA ALA A 42 8.95 5.51 15.58
C ALA A 42 8.36 4.35 16.39
N VAL A 43 7.04 4.38 16.58
CA VAL A 43 6.25 3.29 17.16
C VAL A 43 5.14 2.92 16.18
N TRP A 44 4.69 1.67 16.22
CA TRP A 44 3.65 1.18 15.31
C TRP A 44 2.68 0.23 16.00
N LYS A 45 1.51 0.06 15.39
CA LYS A 45 0.52 -0.97 15.76
C LYS A 45 -0.34 -1.35 14.55
N ASP A 46 -0.92 -2.54 14.61
CA ASP A 46 -1.91 -2.99 13.63
C ASP A 46 -3.34 -2.68 14.10
N CYS A 47 -4.20 -2.40 13.13
CA CYS A 47 -5.63 -2.17 13.34
C CYS A 47 -6.42 -2.90 12.24
N LEU A 48 -7.48 -3.60 12.62
CA LEU A 48 -8.47 -4.11 11.68
C LEU A 48 -9.31 -2.94 11.17
N PHE A 49 -9.44 -2.79 9.85
CA PHE A 49 -10.24 -1.71 9.25
C PHE A 49 -11.40 -2.22 8.39
N ASP A 50 -11.35 -3.48 7.95
CA ASP A 50 -12.45 -4.14 7.25
C ASP A 50 -12.59 -5.59 7.75
N GLU A 51 -13.62 -5.83 8.55
CA GLU A 51 -13.94 -7.15 9.11
C GLU A 51 -14.36 -8.15 8.02
N ASN A 52 -15.06 -7.70 6.97
CA ASN A 52 -15.64 -8.58 5.95
C ASN A 52 -14.55 -9.22 5.09
N ASN A 53 -13.51 -8.45 4.78
CA ASN A 53 -12.37 -8.91 4.00
C ASN A 53 -11.15 -9.27 4.86
N ASN A 54 -11.29 -9.18 6.20
CA ASN A 54 -10.19 -9.36 7.16
C ASN A 54 -8.95 -8.51 6.83
N LEU A 55 -9.17 -7.26 6.42
CA LEU A 55 -8.10 -6.34 6.04
C LEU A 55 -7.66 -5.50 7.23
N GLN A 56 -6.34 -5.46 7.41
CA GLN A 56 -5.68 -4.70 8.46
C GLN A 56 -4.89 -3.56 7.85
N LEU A 57 -4.64 -2.54 8.66
CA LEU A 57 -3.69 -1.48 8.36
C LEU A 57 -2.69 -1.37 9.49
N ARG A 58 -1.49 -0.87 9.17
CA ARG A 58 -0.48 -0.55 10.17
C ARG A 58 -0.38 0.95 10.33
N LEU A 59 -0.50 1.41 11.56
CA LEU A 59 -0.27 2.80 11.94
C LEU A 59 1.15 2.96 12.43
N TYR A 60 1.80 4.07 12.05
CA TYR A 60 3.11 4.47 12.54
C TYR A 60 3.08 5.92 12.98
N LYS A 61 3.73 6.25 14.09
CA LYS A 61 3.94 7.63 14.52
C LYS A 61 5.35 7.82 15.09
N PRO A 62 5.89 9.04 15.10
CA PRO A 62 7.11 9.34 15.84
C PRO A 62 6.99 8.91 17.31
N ARG A 63 8.07 8.38 17.89
CA ARG A 63 8.10 8.07 19.33
C ARG A 63 7.99 9.34 20.17
N SER A 64 8.59 10.42 19.69
CA SER A 64 8.58 11.75 20.32
C SER A 64 7.92 12.75 19.38
N PRO A 65 6.57 12.73 19.26
CA PRO A 65 5.88 13.65 18.37
C PRO A 65 5.96 15.10 18.87
N PRO A 66 5.89 16.10 17.97
CA PRO A 66 5.83 17.50 18.36
C PRO A 66 4.53 17.81 19.10
N ALA A 67 4.47 18.97 19.76
CA ALA A 67 3.23 19.49 20.36
C ALA A 67 2.15 19.81 19.31
N ALA A 68 2.54 20.04 18.06
CA ALA A 68 1.62 20.27 16.95
C ALA A 68 0.96 18.97 16.50
N LYS A 69 -0.27 19.09 15.98
CA LYS A 69 -0.99 17.95 15.40
C LYS A 69 -0.22 17.35 14.22
N LEU A 70 -0.11 16.03 14.18
CA LEU A 70 0.56 15.30 13.11
C LEU A 70 -0.28 15.34 11.81
N PRO A 71 0.30 15.69 10.65
CA PRO A 71 -0.28 15.37 9.35
C PRO A 71 -0.43 13.85 9.18
N VAL A 72 -1.30 13.42 8.27
CA VAL A 72 -1.48 12.01 7.91
C VAL A 72 -0.85 11.74 6.56
N LEU A 73 -0.05 10.68 6.47
CA LEU A 73 0.48 10.14 5.23
C LEU A 73 -0.08 8.73 5.01
N TYR A 74 -0.94 8.57 4.03
CA TYR A 74 -1.32 7.26 3.53
C TYR A 74 -0.19 6.71 2.68
N PHE A 75 0.23 5.48 2.95
CA PHE A 75 1.22 4.78 2.15
C PHE A 75 0.61 3.50 1.57
N LEU A 76 0.32 3.54 0.27
CA LEU A 76 -0.16 2.41 -0.51
C LEU A 76 1.05 1.67 -1.09
N ARG A 77 1.28 0.45 -0.62
CA ARG A 77 2.45 -0.34 -1.03
C ARG A 77 2.37 -0.81 -2.48
N GLY A 78 3.53 -0.97 -3.10
CA GLY A 78 3.73 -1.68 -4.35
C GLY A 78 3.63 -3.21 -4.23
N GLY A 79 4.01 -3.89 -5.31
CA GLY A 79 3.98 -5.34 -5.42
C GLY A 79 3.12 -5.88 -6.57
N GLY A 80 2.92 -5.10 -7.63
CA GLY A 80 2.24 -5.53 -8.85
C GLY A 80 0.79 -5.97 -8.64
N PHE A 81 0.13 -5.49 -7.57
CA PHE A 81 -1.19 -5.94 -7.10
C PHE A 81 -1.28 -7.42 -6.66
N CYS A 82 -0.22 -8.20 -6.82
CA CYS A 82 -0.25 -9.65 -6.60
C CYS A 82 0.62 -10.10 -5.43
N ASN A 83 1.40 -9.20 -4.85
CA ASN A 83 2.45 -9.58 -3.92
C ASN A 83 2.69 -8.54 -2.81
N GLY A 84 3.13 -8.99 -1.63
CA GLY A 84 3.54 -8.15 -0.50
C GLY A 84 2.46 -8.00 0.57
N SER A 85 2.82 -7.39 1.69
CA SER A 85 1.93 -7.09 2.83
C SER A 85 2.50 -5.94 3.67
N ARG A 86 1.71 -5.41 4.60
CA ARG A 86 2.15 -4.43 5.62
C ARG A 86 3.31 -4.92 6.49
N GLU A 87 3.50 -6.24 6.56
CA GLU A 87 4.56 -6.91 7.32
C GLU A 87 5.87 -7.03 6.54
N SER A 88 5.85 -6.73 5.24
CA SER A 88 7.04 -6.82 4.38
C SER A 88 8.18 -5.93 4.92
N PRO A 89 9.38 -6.48 5.21
CA PRO A 89 10.43 -5.76 5.94
C PRO A 89 10.84 -4.41 5.34
N HIS A 90 10.87 -4.30 4.02
CA HIS A 90 11.23 -3.07 3.32
C HIS A 90 10.15 -1.99 3.46
N GLN A 91 8.88 -2.37 3.33
CA GLN A 91 7.76 -1.46 3.50
C GLN A 91 7.65 -1.00 4.95
N HIS A 92 7.87 -1.92 5.88
CA HIS A 92 7.89 -1.61 7.30
C HIS A 92 9.01 -0.61 7.66
N SER A 93 10.25 -0.89 7.24
CA SER A 93 11.40 0.02 7.45
C SER A 93 11.16 1.39 6.82
N PHE A 94 10.55 1.41 5.63
CA PHE A 94 10.23 2.64 4.93
C PHE A 94 9.21 3.49 5.71
N CYS A 95 8.13 2.87 6.21
CA CYS A 95 7.10 3.56 6.99
C CYS A 95 7.62 4.08 8.34
N LEU A 96 8.48 3.33 9.04
CA LEU A 96 9.15 3.79 10.25
C LEU A 96 9.95 5.08 9.98
N ARG A 97 10.76 5.05 8.92
CA ARG A 97 11.57 6.20 8.51
C ARG A 97 10.71 7.39 8.08
N LEU A 98 9.62 7.17 7.34
CA LEU A 98 8.69 8.23 6.95
C LEU A 98 8.05 8.90 8.16
N ALA A 99 7.52 8.10 9.10
CA ALA A 99 6.88 8.61 10.30
C ALA A 99 7.84 9.50 11.09
N SER A 100 9.05 8.99 11.36
CA SER A 100 10.07 9.71 12.13
C SER A 100 10.64 10.92 11.40
N ALA A 101 11.07 10.79 10.14
CA ALA A 101 11.74 11.87 9.42
C ALA A 101 10.79 13.02 9.05
N LEU A 102 9.52 12.73 8.75
CA LEU A 102 8.55 13.75 8.35
C LEU A 102 7.69 14.25 9.51
N GLN A 103 7.78 13.62 10.69
CA GLN A 103 6.92 13.89 11.84
C GLN A 103 5.43 13.80 11.45
N VAL A 104 5.04 12.66 10.89
CA VAL A 104 3.68 12.37 10.41
C VAL A 104 3.15 11.07 11.00
N LEU A 105 1.83 10.94 11.08
CA LEU A 105 1.18 9.65 11.25
C LEU A 105 1.14 8.96 9.89
N VAL A 106 1.77 7.80 9.75
CA VAL A 106 1.67 6.97 8.54
C VAL A 106 0.56 5.94 8.72
N VAL A 107 -0.31 5.82 7.72
CA VAL A 107 -1.36 4.80 7.61
C VAL A 107 -1.00 3.92 6.42
N ALA A 108 -0.69 2.65 6.66
CA ALA A 108 -0.31 1.70 5.62
C ALA A 108 -1.31 0.52 5.58
N PRO A 109 -2.37 0.60 4.75
CA PRO A 109 -3.36 -0.46 4.64
C PRO A 109 -2.85 -1.65 3.82
N ASP A 110 -3.26 -2.86 4.23
CA ASP A 110 -3.28 -4.01 3.33
C ASP A 110 -4.44 -3.91 2.34
N TYR A 111 -4.32 -4.65 1.25
CA TYR A 111 -5.33 -4.80 0.22
C TYR A 111 -5.29 -6.23 -0.32
N ARG A 112 -6.44 -6.70 -0.82
CA ARG A 112 -6.58 -8.02 -1.43
C ARG A 112 -5.70 -8.14 -2.67
N LEU A 113 -5.08 -9.30 -2.83
CA LEU A 113 -4.10 -9.56 -3.88
C LEU A 113 -4.72 -10.31 -5.06
N ALA A 114 -4.25 -9.97 -6.25
CA ALA A 114 -4.43 -10.79 -7.45
C ALA A 114 -3.53 -12.04 -7.39
N PRO A 115 -3.91 -13.15 -8.05
CA PRO A 115 -5.07 -13.30 -8.93
C PRO A 115 -6.38 -13.71 -8.23
N GLU A 116 -6.38 -14.03 -6.93
CA GLU A 116 -7.57 -14.41 -6.16
C GLU A 116 -8.61 -13.27 -6.14
N HIS A 117 -8.12 -12.04 -6.03
CA HIS A 117 -8.92 -10.83 -6.07
C HIS A 117 -8.36 -9.89 -7.14
N ARG A 118 -8.79 -10.09 -8.39
CA ARG A 118 -8.39 -9.24 -9.52
C ARG A 118 -8.84 -7.80 -9.30
N LEU A 119 -8.21 -6.86 -10.02
CA LEU A 119 -8.68 -5.48 -10.07
C LEU A 119 -10.17 -5.46 -10.50
N PRO A 120 -11.03 -4.63 -9.88
CA PRO A 120 -10.69 -3.47 -9.05
C PRO A 120 -10.57 -3.71 -7.54
N SER A 121 -10.53 -4.95 -7.03
CA SER A 121 -10.59 -5.21 -5.57
C SER A 121 -9.57 -4.42 -4.74
N ALA A 122 -8.31 -4.33 -5.18
CA ALA A 122 -7.30 -3.52 -4.47
C ALA A 122 -7.65 -2.01 -4.42
N MET A 123 -8.32 -1.47 -5.46
CA MET A 123 -8.77 -0.07 -5.49
C MET A 123 -9.92 0.15 -4.51
N GLU A 124 -10.87 -0.77 -4.47
CA GLU A 124 -11.98 -0.75 -3.52
C GLU A 124 -11.46 -0.77 -2.07
N ASP A 125 -10.46 -1.62 -1.80
CA ASP A 125 -9.83 -1.74 -0.48
C ASP A 125 -9.09 -0.44 -0.09
N ALA A 126 -8.39 0.18 -1.04
CA ALA A 126 -7.74 1.47 -0.80
C ALA A 126 -8.76 2.57 -0.49
N MET A 127 -9.85 2.66 -1.27
CA MET A 127 -10.92 3.62 -1.01
C MET A 127 -11.60 3.35 0.34
N SER A 128 -11.86 2.08 0.66
CA SER A 128 -12.40 1.64 1.95
C SER A 128 -11.49 2.09 3.11
N SER A 129 -10.17 1.91 2.99
CA SER A 129 -9.20 2.34 4.01
C SER A 129 -9.16 3.86 4.22
N VAL A 130 -9.44 4.65 3.18
CA VAL A 130 -9.53 6.12 3.28
C VAL A 130 -10.85 6.53 3.94
N LYS A 131 -11.95 5.84 3.63
CA LYS A 131 -13.25 6.02 4.32
C LYS A 131 -13.17 5.65 5.79
N TRP A 132 -12.43 4.60 6.13
CA TRP A 132 -12.17 4.25 7.53
C TRP A 132 -11.55 5.44 8.29
N LEU A 133 -10.56 6.16 7.74
CA LEU A 133 -10.01 7.36 8.39
C LEU A 133 -11.00 8.51 8.47
N GLN A 134 -11.88 8.67 7.47
CA GLN A 134 -12.98 9.61 7.58
C GLN A 134 -13.86 9.27 8.80
N GLU A 135 -14.19 8.00 9.03
CA GLU A 135 -14.92 7.56 10.21
C GLU A 135 -14.14 7.85 11.50
N GLN A 136 -12.83 7.59 11.53
CA GLN A 136 -11.98 7.96 12.68
C GLN A 136 -12.00 9.47 12.97
N ALA A 137 -12.13 10.30 11.93
CA ALA A 137 -12.19 11.75 12.07
C ALA A 137 -13.57 12.27 12.51
N VAL A 138 -14.65 11.55 12.19
CA VAL A 138 -16.03 11.92 12.52
C VAL A 138 -16.44 11.37 13.89
N LEU A 139 -16.14 10.09 14.16
CA LEU A 139 -16.59 9.34 15.33
C LEU A 139 -15.53 9.35 16.42
N ALA A 140 -15.15 10.54 16.90
CA ALA A 140 -14.03 10.72 17.83
C ALA A 140 -14.10 9.88 19.12
N SER A 141 -15.29 9.46 19.55
CA SER A 141 -15.50 8.58 20.72
C SER A 141 -15.14 7.11 20.46
N CYS A 142 -15.31 6.64 19.23
CA CYS A 142 -15.03 5.26 18.78
C CYS A 142 -13.71 5.17 18.00
N ALA A 143 -13.07 6.32 17.77
CA ALA A 143 -11.83 6.40 17.03
C ALA A 143 -10.68 5.69 17.76
N ASP A 144 -9.78 5.12 16.97
CA ASP A 144 -8.53 4.56 17.44
C ASP A 144 -7.79 5.56 18.35
N GLU A 145 -7.16 5.04 19.39
CA GLU A 145 -6.50 5.85 20.41
C GLU A 145 -5.47 6.85 19.84
N TRP A 146 -4.79 6.51 18.75
CA TRP A 146 -3.78 7.39 18.16
C TRP A 146 -4.38 8.50 17.29
N LEU A 147 -5.61 8.31 16.83
CA LEU A 147 -6.35 9.22 15.96
C LEU A 147 -7.30 10.15 16.75
N ARG A 148 -7.72 9.73 17.95
CA ARG A 148 -8.56 10.53 18.86
C ARG A 148 -7.77 11.60 19.64
N GLY A 149 -8.48 12.50 20.32
CA GLY A 149 -7.87 13.45 21.27
C GLY A 149 -7.14 14.65 20.64
N GLY A 150 -7.24 14.82 19.31
CA GLY A 150 -6.70 15.99 18.62
C GLY A 150 -5.20 15.94 18.35
N SER A 151 -4.55 14.78 18.46
CA SER A 151 -3.15 14.54 18.09
C SER A 151 -2.89 14.62 16.57
N VAL A 152 -3.94 14.52 15.75
CA VAL A 152 -3.86 14.38 14.29
C VAL A 152 -4.62 15.50 13.57
N ASP A 153 -4.04 15.99 12.47
CA ASP A 153 -4.62 16.99 11.58
C ASP A 153 -5.22 16.34 10.34
N PHE A 154 -6.49 15.93 10.42
CA PHE A 154 -7.24 15.35 9.31
C PHE A 154 -7.41 16.31 8.10
N ARG A 155 -7.02 17.58 8.21
CA ARG A 155 -7.06 18.54 7.09
C ARG A 155 -5.74 18.59 6.31
N LYS A 156 -4.73 17.83 6.75
CA LYS A 156 -3.41 17.68 6.14
C LYS A 156 -3.12 16.20 5.86
N VAL A 157 -3.92 15.62 4.96
CA VAL A 157 -3.70 14.23 4.49
C VAL A 157 -2.96 14.24 3.16
N PHE A 158 -1.97 13.36 3.02
CA PHE A 158 -1.26 13.10 1.78
C PHE A 158 -1.38 11.61 1.45
N ILE A 159 -1.54 11.27 0.17
CA ILE A 159 -1.59 9.88 -0.28
C ILE A 159 -0.35 9.60 -1.11
N MET A 160 0.46 8.65 -0.67
CA MET A 160 1.67 8.21 -1.32
C MET A 160 1.52 6.76 -1.75
N GLY A 161 2.11 6.39 -2.88
CA GLY A 161 2.30 4.98 -3.19
C GLY A 161 3.45 4.71 -4.15
N ASP A 162 4.04 3.53 -4.03
CA ASP A 162 5.09 3.03 -4.91
C ASP A 162 4.56 1.97 -5.88
N SER A 163 5.03 1.97 -7.13
CA SER A 163 4.65 0.93 -8.12
C SER A 163 3.12 0.79 -8.24
N SER A 164 2.55 -0.41 -8.00
CA SER A 164 1.10 -0.64 -8.00
C SER A 164 0.35 0.26 -7.00
N GLY A 165 0.96 0.58 -5.86
CA GLY A 165 0.41 1.54 -4.91
C GLY A 165 0.40 2.98 -5.44
N GLY A 166 1.38 3.33 -6.29
CA GLY A 166 1.38 4.61 -7.02
C GLY A 166 0.25 4.69 -8.04
N ASN A 167 -0.07 3.58 -8.70
CA ASN A 167 -1.27 3.47 -9.54
C ASN A 167 -2.54 3.67 -8.70
N MET A 168 -2.66 3.02 -7.54
CA MET A 168 -3.80 3.20 -6.62
C MET A 168 -3.95 4.66 -6.18
N ALA A 169 -2.85 5.30 -5.79
CA ALA A 169 -2.83 6.70 -5.39
C ALA A 169 -3.30 7.63 -6.52
N HIS A 170 -2.95 7.32 -7.77
CA HIS A 170 -3.46 8.04 -8.94
C HIS A 170 -4.98 7.88 -9.09
N HIS A 171 -5.50 6.65 -9.04
CA HIS A 171 -6.94 6.40 -9.17
C HIS A 171 -7.76 7.07 -8.05
N LEU A 172 -7.25 7.04 -6.81
CA LEU A 172 -7.85 7.79 -5.70
C LEU A 172 -7.84 9.30 -5.94
N ALA A 173 -6.79 9.85 -6.57
CA ALA A 173 -6.74 11.27 -6.90
C ALA A 173 -7.87 11.69 -7.84
N VAL A 174 -8.16 10.86 -8.83
CA VAL A 174 -9.27 11.06 -9.77
C VAL A 174 -10.61 10.94 -9.04
N GLU A 175 -10.81 9.87 -8.27
CA GLU A 175 -12.09 9.58 -7.61
C GLU A 175 -12.44 10.59 -6.51
N LEU A 176 -11.47 10.97 -5.67
CA LEU A 176 -11.69 11.89 -4.57
C LEU A 176 -11.85 13.34 -5.04
N GLY A 177 -11.28 13.68 -6.19
CA GLY A 177 -11.29 15.04 -6.73
C GLY A 177 -10.58 16.06 -5.84
N ARG A 178 -10.57 17.32 -6.29
CA ARG A 178 -9.83 18.40 -5.63
C ARG A 178 -10.37 18.66 -4.22
N GLY A 179 -9.52 18.43 -3.23
CA GLY A 179 -9.82 18.70 -1.83
C GLY A 179 -10.77 17.70 -1.18
N SER A 180 -11.03 16.56 -1.84
CA SER A 180 -11.78 15.42 -1.30
C SER A 180 -13.09 15.79 -0.61
N PRO A 181 -14.02 16.51 -1.29
CA PRO A 181 -15.22 17.05 -0.65
C PRO A 181 -16.11 15.98 -0.02
N GLY A 182 -16.14 14.76 -0.58
CA GLY A 182 -16.87 13.61 -0.04
C GLY A 182 -16.27 13.01 1.24
N LEU A 183 -15.02 13.35 1.58
CA LEU A 183 -14.31 12.81 2.75
C LEU A 183 -14.32 13.73 3.97
N LYS A 184 -15.07 14.84 3.97
CA LYS A 184 -15.08 15.78 5.12
C LYS A 184 -15.33 15.02 6.44
N PRO A 185 -14.59 15.35 7.52
CA PRO A 185 -13.65 16.49 7.66
C PRO A 185 -12.25 16.23 7.08
N VAL A 186 -11.97 15.03 6.57
CA VAL A 186 -10.69 14.68 5.95
C VAL A 186 -10.48 15.51 4.68
N ARG A 187 -9.28 16.08 4.54
CA ARG A 187 -8.87 16.83 3.35
C ARG A 187 -7.53 16.31 2.83
N VAL A 188 -7.57 15.71 1.65
CA VAL A 188 -6.36 15.34 0.90
C VAL A 188 -5.74 16.59 0.27
N ARG A 189 -4.45 16.80 0.52
CA ARG A 189 -3.67 17.98 0.13
C ARG A 189 -2.72 17.72 -1.03
N GLY A 190 -2.35 16.46 -1.26
CA GLY A 190 -1.46 16.09 -2.34
C GLY A 190 -1.31 14.57 -2.46
N TYR A 191 -0.77 14.19 -3.62
CA TYR A 191 -0.46 12.80 -3.96
C TYR A 191 1.03 12.70 -4.31
N VAL A 192 1.69 11.65 -3.84
CA VAL A 192 3.11 11.37 -4.10
C VAL A 192 3.21 10.02 -4.80
N LEU A 193 3.51 10.04 -6.10
CA LEU A 193 3.56 8.84 -6.93
C LEU A 193 5.03 8.45 -7.15
N VAL A 194 5.46 7.33 -6.59
CA VAL A 194 6.84 6.83 -6.74
C VAL A 194 6.86 5.68 -7.73
N ALA A 195 7.43 5.90 -8.91
CA ALA A 195 7.47 4.93 -10.00
C ALA A 195 6.10 4.24 -10.22
N PRO A 196 5.01 5.00 -10.43
CA PRO A 196 3.66 4.44 -10.47
C PRO A 196 3.51 3.42 -11.62
N PHE A 197 2.89 2.29 -11.32
CA PHE A 197 2.77 1.17 -12.24
C PHE A 197 1.66 1.40 -13.26
N PHE A 198 2.04 1.85 -14.46
CA PHE A 198 1.17 1.98 -15.61
C PHE A 198 1.70 1.13 -16.76
N GLY A 199 0.80 0.73 -17.64
CA GLY A 199 1.12 0.00 -18.86
C GLY A 199 0.09 0.29 -19.93
N GLY A 200 0.33 -0.25 -21.12
CA GLY A 200 -0.55 -0.16 -22.27
C GLY A 200 -0.32 -1.35 -23.20
N THR A 201 -1.18 -1.50 -24.20
CA THR A 201 -1.02 -2.53 -25.25
C THR A 201 0.18 -2.21 -26.14
N GLU A 202 0.44 -0.93 -26.39
CA GLU A 202 1.56 -0.45 -27.18
C GLU A 202 2.73 -0.07 -26.29
N ARG A 203 3.94 -0.42 -26.73
CA ARG A 203 5.17 0.01 -26.05
C ARG A 203 5.38 1.50 -26.25
N THR A 204 5.76 2.16 -25.17
CA THR A 204 6.41 3.46 -25.23
C THR A 204 7.81 3.32 -25.81
N LYS A 205 8.36 4.43 -26.32
CA LYS A 205 9.76 4.46 -26.79
C LYS A 205 10.76 4.05 -25.70
N SER A 206 10.52 4.47 -24.46
CA SER A 206 11.38 4.11 -23.31
C SER A 206 11.36 2.62 -23.01
N GLU A 207 10.24 1.93 -23.20
CA GLU A 207 10.16 0.47 -23.01
C GLU A 207 10.83 -0.28 -24.16
N ALA A 208 10.69 0.21 -25.39
CA ALA A 208 11.26 -0.43 -26.58
C ALA A 208 12.78 -0.23 -26.73
N GLU A 209 13.30 0.94 -26.34
CA GLU A 209 14.68 1.36 -26.60
C GLU A 209 15.52 1.50 -25.32
N GLY A 210 14.88 1.36 -24.14
CA GLY A 210 15.53 1.54 -22.86
C GLY A 210 16.58 0.48 -22.53
N PRO A 211 17.55 0.79 -21.65
CA PRO A 211 18.49 -0.21 -21.17
C PRO A 211 17.73 -1.33 -20.41
N PRO A 212 18.18 -2.59 -20.51
CA PRO A 212 17.51 -3.69 -19.83
C PRO A 212 17.55 -3.49 -18.31
N GLU A 213 16.38 -3.53 -17.67
CA GLU A 213 16.30 -3.50 -16.21
C GLU A 213 16.64 -4.87 -15.62
N ARG A 214 17.24 -4.90 -14.42
CA ARG A 214 17.61 -6.16 -13.78
C ARG A 214 16.41 -6.89 -13.17
N TYR A 215 15.38 -6.17 -12.75
CA TYR A 215 14.30 -6.69 -11.91
C TYR A 215 12.91 -6.63 -12.55
N LEU A 216 12.61 -5.58 -13.33
CA LEU A 216 11.36 -5.42 -14.08
C LEU A 216 11.69 -5.27 -15.58
N ASN A 217 12.31 -6.28 -16.17
CA ASN A 217 12.59 -6.27 -17.61
C ASN A 217 11.36 -6.64 -18.44
N ILE A 218 11.48 -6.41 -19.76
CA ILE A 218 10.45 -6.74 -20.76
C ILE A 218 10.00 -8.21 -20.64
N ASP A 219 10.92 -9.17 -20.52
CA ASP A 219 10.56 -10.59 -20.43
C ASP A 219 9.68 -10.93 -19.21
N ILE A 220 9.82 -10.17 -18.13
CA ILE A 220 9.02 -10.30 -16.91
C ILE A 220 7.69 -9.57 -17.03
N LEU A 221 7.69 -8.40 -17.67
CA LEU A 221 6.48 -7.58 -17.86
C LEU A 221 5.53 -8.15 -18.93
N ASP A 222 6.03 -9.02 -19.81
CA ASP A 222 5.29 -9.59 -20.94
C ASP A 222 4.64 -10.94 -20.66
N ARG A 223 4.93 -11.51 -19.48
CA ARG A 223 4.31 -12.74 -18.99
C ARG A 223 3.03 -12.42 -18.25
#